data_AF-A0A6U6N6L6-F1
#
_entry.id   AF-A0A6U6N6L6-F1
#
_cell.length_a   1.000
_cell.length_b   1.000
_cell.length_c   1.000
_cell.angle_alpha   90.00
_cell.angle_beta   90.00
_cell.angle_gamma   90.00
#
_symmetry.space_group_name_H-M   'P 1'
#
loop_
_entity.id
_entity.type
_entity.pdbx_description
1 polymer ?
#
loop_
_entity_poly.entity_id
_entity_poly.type
_entity_poly.pdbx_seq_one_letter_code
_entity_poly.pdbx_strand_id
1 'polypeptide(L)'
;MAPVVDTVLFVDIDGVLNVGIRDHGNAPLLLNDSNVKTALMYKDYPFKGASAEQECITKVASVVDRCLGNDKSAGTYRDLACGSKEHCSSVLVERLAEIIRAAGDASIVLSSNWRRPKYANRVRSLEKEVSVALGSEFKFDARTEDFEETGASDRLYCIGNYVRRLCAERERAGVRGPLRALLLDDFFVSPLDGWGCGGATVYSTAEAEGYVRRCAPEGAADVKLVHCYDEWRTDAGLRVQVGTGLTQEDVKTAKAFLAAPQEENPCVEFGKQACALAELAGAQVAIRKDAGDYPGTVGSEMVATLGVCWTGVVSVAFPWLCFHL
;
A
#
# COMPACT_ATOMS: atom_id res chain seq x y z
N MET A 1 -2.89 -23.90 -0.73
CA MET A 1 -2.65 -22.70 -1.55
C MET A 1 -3.57 -21.62 -1.02
N ALA A 2 -3.07 -20.41 -0.79
CA ALA A 2 -3.94 -19.29 -0.42
C ALA A 2 -4.95 -19.05 -1.56
N PRO A 3 -6.19 -18.62 -1.25
CA PRO A 3 -7.15 -18.25 -2.26
C PRO A 3 -6.56 -17.17 -3.18
N VAL A 4 -6.87 -17.26 -4.46
CA VAL A 4 -6.42 -16.26 -5.43
C VAL A 4 -7.35 -15.06 -5.31
N VAL A 5 -6.86 -13.97 -4.72
CA VAL A 5 -7.63 -12.77 -4.40
C VAL A 5 -7.41 -11.65 -5.42
N ASP A 6 -8.43 -10.84 -5.67
CA ASP A 6 -8.35 -9.65 -6.54
C ASP A 6 -7.86 -8.40 -5.82
N THR A 7 -7.95 -8.37 -4.48
CA THR A 7 -7.49 -7.26 -3.65
C THR A 7 -6.51 -7.76 -2.58
N VAL A 8 -5.41 -7.02 -2.39
CA VAL A 8 -4.41 -7.26 -1.35
C VAL A 8 -4.11 -5.98 -0.58
N LEU A 9 -4.06 -6.07 0.75
CA LEU A 9 -3.72 -4.96 1.64
C LEU A 9 -2.41 -5.27 2.34
N PHE A 10 -1.39 -4.44 2.13
CA PHE A 10 -0.14 -4.49 2.88
C PHE A 10 -0.24 -3.54 4.07
N VAL A 11 -0.01 -4.08 5.26
CA VAL A 11 -0.19 -3.34 6.52
C VAL A 11 1.12 -3.33 7.29
N ASP A 12 1.71 -2.14 7.42
CA ASP A 12 2.64 -1.88 8.52
C ASP A 12 1.85 -1.68 9.82
N ILE A 13 2.51 -1.90 10.95
CA ILE A 13 1.97 -1.69 12.29
C ILE A 13 2.59 -0.43 12.88
N ASP A 14 3.93 -0.34 12.86
CA ASP A 14 4.63 0.80 13.42
C ASP A 14 4.43 2.01 12.49
N GLY A 15 3.93 3.12 13.03
CA GLY A 15 3.59 4.32 12.25
C GLY A 15 2.24 4.28 11.51
N VAL A 16 1.53 3.14 11.53
CA VAL A 16 0.21 2.98 10.88
C VAL A 16 -0.89 2.66 11.90
N LEU A 17 -0.64 1.70 12.81
CA LEU A 17 -1.54 1.35 13.91
C LEU A 17 -1.11 1.94 15.25
N ASN A 18 -0.02 2.69 15.23
CA ASN A 18 0.42 3.57 16.30
C ASN A 18 1.06 4.83 15.72
N VAL A 19 1.30 5.82 16.59
CA VAL A 19 2.01 7.05 16.22
C VAL A 19 3.46 6.92 16.69
N GLY A 20 4.40 6.91 15.74
CA GLY A 20 5.82 6.73 15.99
C GLY A 20 6.60 8.00 15.71
N ILE A 21 7.40 8.49 16.67
CA ILE A 21 8.13 9.76 16.56
C ILE A 21 9.62 9.46 16.39
N ARG A 22 10.25 9.97 15.33
CA ARG A 22 11.65 9.65 15.05
C ARG A 22 12.61 10.25 16.09
N ASP A 23 13.46 9.39 16.64
CA ASP A 23 14.49 9.75 17.62
C ASP A 23 15.89 9.32 17.15
N HIS A 24 16.65 10.26 16.58
CA HIS A 24 18.11 10.25 16.38
C HIS A 24 18.83 8.88 16.22
N GLY A 25 18.34 8.02 15.31
CA GLY A 25 18.96 6.73 15.01
C GLY A 25 18.57 5.57 15.95
N ASN A 26 17.75 5.86 16.96
CA ASN A 26 17.06 4.86 17.79
C ASN A 26 15.74 4.42 17.12
N ALA A 27 15.13 3.39 17.71
CA ALA A 27 13.75 3.04 17.39
C ALA A 27 12.81 4.24 17.65
N PRO A 28 11.79 4.46 16.80
CA PRO A 28 10.84 5.54 17.01
C PRO A 28 10.21 5.50 18.41
N LEU A 29 10.05 6.68 19.01
CA LEU A 29 9.32 6.86 20.26
C LEU A 29 7.83 6.69 20.00
N LEU A 30 7.25 5.69 20.65
CA LEU A 30 5.82 5.44 20.59
C LEU A 30 5.04 6.52 21.34
N LEU A 31 4.02 7.10 20.72
CA LEU A 31 3.08 7.98 21.41
C LEU A 31 2.12 7.14 22.27
N ASN A 32 2.48 6.97 23.54
CA ASN A 32 1.65 6.28 24.53
C ASN A 32 1.37 7.17 25.75
N ASP A 33 0.41 6.79 26.58
CA ASP A 33 0.01 7.55 27.77
C ASP A 33 1.20 7.97 28.67
N SER A 34 2.18 7.08 28.84
CA SER A 34 3.36 7.34 29.68
C SER A 34 4.24 8.45 29.07
N ASN A 35 4.49 8.38 27.76
CA ASN A 35 5.29 9.37 27.04
C ASN A 35 4.54 10.71 26.95
N VAL A 36 3.23 10.69 26.69
CA VAL A 36 2.37 11.88 26.69
C VAL A 36 2.40 12.56 28.06
N LYS A 37 2.19 11.80 29.14
CA LYS A 37 2.23 12.34 30.50
C LYS A 37 3.58 12.98 30.83
N THR A 38 4.67 12.30 30.45
CA THR A 38 6.03 12.80 30.69
C THR A 38 6.29 14.09 29.91
N ALA A 39 5.90 14.12 28.63
CA ALA A 39 6.09 15.29 27.78
C ALA A 39 5.30 16.50 28.29
N LEU A 40 4.04 16.31 28.68
CA LEU A 40 3.21 17.38 29.24
C LEU A 40 3.72 17.87 30.61
N MET A 41 4.23 16.96 31.45
CA MET A 41 4.81 17.32 32.74
C MET A 41 6.04 18.22 32.61
N TYR A 42 6.86 18.03 31.57
CA TYR A 42 8.07 18.82 31.33
C TYR A 42 7.90 19.91 30.27
N LYS A 43 6.69 20.13 29.76
CA LYS A 43 6.39 21.22 28.83
C LYS A 43 6.54 22.59 29.51
N ASP A 44 6.07 22.69 30.75
CA ASP A 44 6.04 23.95 31.51
C ASP A 44 7.18 24.06 32.56
N TYR A 45 7.98 23.00 32.72
CA TYR A 45 9.05 22.94 33.71
C TYR A 45 10.39 22.63 33.05
N PRO A 46 11.47 23.36 33.39
CA PRO A 46 12.78 23.09 32.83
C PRO A 46 13.26 21.70 33.25
N PHE A 47 13.34 20.79 32.29
CA PHE A 47 13.89 19.46 32.51
C PHE A 47 15.42 19.55 32.59
N LYS A 48 15.99 18.95 33.64
CA LYS A 48 17.42 19.08 33.99
C LYS A 48 18.28 17.93 33.45
N GLY A 49 17.75 17.08 32.57
CA GLY A 49 18.45 15.93 32.00
C GLY A 49 19.28 16.26 30.77
N ALA A 50 19.61 15.23 29.99
CA ALA A 50 20.46 15.37 28.81
C ALA A 50 19.74 16.11 27.66
N SER A 51 20.51 16.78 26.79
CA SER A 51 19.95 17.51 25.63
C SER A 51 19.08 16.62 24.74
N ALA A 52 19.48 15.36 24.53
CA ALA A 52 18.72 14.42 23.72
C ALA A 52 17.35 14.10 24.32
N GLU A 53 17.27 13.91 25.65
CA GLU A 53 16.01 13.66 26.34
C GLU A 53 15.08 14.89 26.28
N GLN A 54 15.64 16.08 26.42
CA GLN A 54 14.90 17.34 26.26
C GLN A 54 14.32 17.46 24.84
N GLU A 55 15.08 17.11 23.81
CA GLU A 55 14.57 17.10 22.44
C GLU A 55 13.44 16.09 22.25
N CYS A 56 13.56 14.88 22.80
CA CYS A 56 12.50 13.87 22.76
C CYS A 56 11.21 14.37 23.44
N ILE A 57 11.33 14.93 24.65
CA ILE A 57 10.21 15.55 25.38
C ILE A 57 9.55 16.63 24.52
N THR A 58 10.36 17.50 23.91
CA THR A 58 9.87 18.62 23.08
C THR A 58 9.16 18.11 21.82
N LYS A 59 9.71 17.09 21.14
CA LYS A 59 9.08 16.45 19.97
C LYS A 59 7.74 15.82 20.36
N VAL A 60 7.69 15.05 21.45
CA VAL A 60 6.45 14.41 21.92
C VAL A 60 5.40 15.47 22.27
N ALA A 61 5.78 16.52 23.01
CA ALA A 61 4.86 17.61 23.33
C ALA A 61 4.32 18.30 22.06
N SER A 62 5.18 18.51 21.06
CA SER A 62 4.76 19.08 19.77
C SER A 62 3.78 18.18 19.01
N VAL A 63 3.96 16.86 19.07
CA VAL A 63 3.06 15.88 18.45
C VAL A 63 1.71 15.88 19.17
N VAL A 64 1.71 15.81 20.50
CA VAL A 64 0.48 15.73 21.33
C VAL A 64 -0.51 16.84 21.00
N ASP A 65 -0.04 18.07 20.83
CA ASP A 65 -0.90 19.23 20.57
C ASP A 65 -1.21 19.46 19.08
N ARG A 66 -0.56 18.71 18.18
CA ARG A 66 -0.77 18.86 16.74
C ARG A 66 -2.15 18.34 16.36
N CYS A 67 -2.94 19.21 15.72
CA CYS A 67 -4.25 18.86 15.18
C CYS A 67 -4.10 17.87 14.03
N LEU A 68 -5.04 16.93 13.92
CA LEU A 68 -5.12 16.03 12.79
C LEU A 68 -5.76 16.76 11.62
N GLY A 69 -5.00 17.07 10.57
CA GLY A 69 -5.51 17.80 9.40
C GLY A 69 -5.71 19.30 9.66
N ASN A 70 -6.51 19.94 8.80
CA ASN A 70 -6.65 21.40 8.76
C ASN A 70 -7.70 21.97 9.72
N ASP A 71 -8.55 21.14 10.32
CA ASP A 71 -9.60 21.56 11.25
C ASP A 71 -9.39 20.97 12.65
N LYS A 72 -9.86 21.71 13.67
CA LYS A 72 -9.76 21.25 15.07
C LYS A 72 -10.76 20.16 15.41
N SER A 73 -11.78 19.93 14.58
CA SER A 73 -12.80 18.91 14.82
C SER A 73 -12.30 17.49 14.60
N ALA A 74 -11.24 17.32 13.80
CA ALA A 74 -10.62 16.02 13.56
C ALA A 74 -9.82 15.47 14.76
N GLY A 75 -9.63 16.26 15.82
CA GLY A 75 -8.89 15.87 17.02
C GLY A 75 -7.40 16.16 16.91
N THR A 76 -6.62 15.52 17.78
CA THR A 76 -5.16 15.68 17.91
C THR A 76 -4.47 14.32 17.87
N TYR A 77 -3.14 14.29 17.66
CA TYR A 77 -2.41 13.03 17.77
C TYR A 77 -2.51 12.39 19.16
N ARG A 78 -2.79 13.17 20.22
CA ARG A 78 -3.07 12.62 21.54
C ARG A 78 -4.23 11.64 21.53
N ASP A 79 -5.26 11.88 20.72
CA ASP A 79 -6.42 11.01 20.59
C ASP A 79 -6.09 9.70 19.88
N LEU A 80 -4.92 9.63 19.24
CA LEU A 80 -4.36 8.43 18.61
C LEU A 80 -3.28 7.75 19.47
N ALA A 81 -3.02 8.24 20.68
CA ALA A 81 -2.06 7.59 21.57
C ALA A 81 -2.56 6.19 21.95
N CYS A 82 -1.63 5.25 22.08
CA CYS A 82 -1.95 3.94 22.65
C CYS A 82 -1.85 3.98 24.17
N GLY A 83 -2.50 3.03 24.83
CA GLY A 83 -2.35 2.90 26.27
C GLY A 83 -0.92 2.50 26.67
N SER A 84 -0.61 2.62 27.95
CA SER A 84 0.75 2.39 28.48
C SER A 84 1.30 0.96 28.32
N LYS A 85 0.43 -0.04 28.12
CA LYS A 85 0.82 -1.46 27.97
C LYS A 85 0.54 -2.00 26.56
N GLU A 86 -0.21 -1.24 25.81
CA GLU A 86 -0.64 -1.51 24.45
C GLU A 86 0.45 -1.04 23.47
N HIS A 87 0.47 -1.66 22.30
CA HIS A 87 1.39 -1.30 21.22
C HIS A 87 0.69 -0.64 20.03
N CYS A 88 -0.64 -0.69 20.00
CA CYS A 88 -1.48 -0.14 18.96
C CYS A 88 -2.55 0.75 19.60
N SER A 89 -3.00 1.76 18.87
CA SER A 89 -4.13 2.59 19.28
C SER A 89 -5.44 1.92 18.87
N SER A 90 -6.40 1.82 19.80
CA SER A 90 -7.72 1.26 19.50
C SER A 90 -8.44 2.04 18.40
N VAL A 91 -8.26 3.36 18.35
CA VAL A 91 -8.81 4.22 17.28
C VAL A 91 -8.23 3.84 15.92
N LEU A 92 -6.93 3.58 15.84
CA LEU A 92 -6.27 3.19 14.59
C LEU A 92 -6.62 1.76 14.16
N VAL A 93 -6.82 0.86 15.13
CA VAL A 93 -7.33 -0.50 14.89
C VAL A 93 -8.74 -0.48 14.31
N GLU A 94 -9.65 0.35 14.86
CA GLU A 94 -11.00 0.54 14.32
C GLU A 94 -10.96 1.09 12.88
N ARG A 95 -10.07 2.06 12.61
CA ARG A 95 -9.86 2.59 11.26
C ARG A 95 -9.33 1.54 10.27
N LEU A 96 -8.41 0.68 10.69
CA LEU A 96 -7.98 -0.45 9.87
C LEU A 96 -9.16 -1.40 9.59
N ALA A 97 -9.99 -1.70 10.60
CA ALA A 97 -11.18 -2.53 10.43
C ALA A 97 -12.17 -1.93 9.42
N GLU A 98 -12.34 -0.59 9.39
CA GLU A 98 -13.12 0.09 8.35
C GLU A 98 -12.55 -0.13 6.94
N ILE A 99 -11.23 -0.05 6.78
CA ILE A 99 -10.57 -0.27 5.49
C ILE A 99 -10.74 -1.73 5.05
N ILE A 100 -10.54 -2.69 5.95
CA ILE A 100 -10.71 -4.13 5.67
C ILE A 100 -12.16 -4.41 5.22
N ARG A 101 -13.17 -3.86 5.91
CA ARG A 101 -14.58 -3.99 5.48
C ARG A 101 -14.83 -3.43 4.09
N ALA A 102 -14.22 -2.28 3.77
CA ALA A 102 -14.36 -1.66 2.45
C ALA A 102 -13.66 -2.47 1.34
N ALA A 103 -12.60 -3.21 1.68
CA ALA A 103 -11.90 -4.08 0.73
C ALA A 103 -12.72 -5.33 0.35
N GLY A 104 -13.62 -5.78 1.23
CA GLY A 104 -14.43 -6.97 0.98
C GLY A 104 -13.59 -8.26 1.05
N ASP A 105 -13.65 -9.07 0.00
CA ASP A 105 -12.81 -10.26 -0.13
C ASP A 105 -11.40 -9.87 -0.55
N ALA A 106 -10.51 -9.75 0.44
CA ALA A 106 -9.14 -9.30 0.25
C ALA A 106 -8.18 -10.10 1.12
N SER A 107 -6.95 -10.28 0.63
CA SER A 107 -5.87 -10.83 1.45
C SER A 107 -5.16 -9.71 2.22
N ILE A 108 -5.05 -9.85 3.53
CA ILE A 108 -4.41 -8.90 4.43
C ILE A 108 -3.00 -9.41 4.78
N VAL A 109 -1.99 -8.71 4.30
CA VAL A 109 -0.58 -9.10 4.37
C VAL A 109 0.14 -8.23 5.38
N LEU A 110 0.77 -8.87 6.36
CA LEU A 110 1.63 -8.18 7.31
C LEU A 110 2.98 -7.84 6.65
N SER A 111 3.22 -6.56 6.35
CA SER A 111 4.48 -6.06 5.80
C SER A 111 5.45 -5.53 6.87
N SER A 112 4.95 -5.26 8.08
CA SER A 112 5.74 -4.75 9.22
C SER A 112 6.90 -5.64 9.66
N ASN A 113 7.84 -5.07 10.43
CA ASN A 113 8.87 -5.81 11.19
C ASN A 113 8.27 -6.86 12.14
N TRP A 114 7.01 -6.66 12.56
CA TRP A 114 6.27 -7.62 13.37
C TRP A 114 6.00 -8.96 12.67
N ARG A 115 6.28 -9.05 11.35
CA ARG A 115 6.25 -10.33 10.64
C ARG A 115 7.25 -11.36 11.18
N ARG A 116 8.34 -10.91 11.82
CA ARG A 116 9.39 -11.78 12.37
C ARG A 116 8.89 -12.61 13.57
N PRO A 117 9.36 -13.86 13.75
CA PRO A 117 8.87 -14.77 14.80
C PRO A 117 8.91 -14.20 16.23
N LYS A 118 9.91 -13.36 16.54
CA LYS A 118 10.05 -12.74 17.87
C LYS A 118 8.86 -11.85 18.28
N TYR A 119 8.05 -11.39 17.33
CA TYR A 119 6.87 -10.57 17.60
C TYR A 119 5.55 -11.36 17.54
N ALA A 120 5.58 -12.69 17.44
CA ALA A 120 4.38 -13.52 17.30
C ALA A 120 3.32 -13.28 18.39
N ASN A 121 3.74 -13.03 19.64
CA ASN A 121 2.83 -12.69 20.73
C ASN A 121 2.09 -11.36 20.47
N ARG A 122 2.80 -10.35 19.96
CA ARG A 122 2.21 -9.04 19.68
C ARG A 122 1.23 -9.12 18.52
N VAL A 123 1.59 -9.85 17.46
CA VAL A 123 0.68 -10.08 16.32
C VAL A 123 -0.59 -10.79 16.77
N ARG A 124 -0.49 -11.84 17.61
CA ARG A 124 -1.68 -12.51 18.15
C ARG A 124 -2.58 -11.60 18.98
N SER A 125 -2.00 -10.66 19.73
CA SER A 125 -2.80 -9.67 20.47
C SER A 125 -3.50 -8.71 19.51
N LEU A 126 -2.77 -8.19 18.52
CA LEU A 126 -3.34 -7.32 17.49
C LEU A 126 -4.45 -8.00 16.70
N GLU A 127 -4.26 -9.26 16.28
CA GLU A 127 -5.29 -10.03 15.56
C GLU A 127 -6.59 -10.13 16.37
N LYS A 128 -6.50 -10.25 17.70
CA LYS A 128 -7.67 -10.23 18.58
C LYS A 128 -8.33 -8.85 18.64
N GLU A 129 -7.55 -7.78 18.75
CA GLU A 129 -8.07 -6.41 18.75
C GLU A 129 -8.79 -6.09 17.44
N VAL A 130 -8.18 -6.44 16.29
CA VAL A 130 -8.80 -6.30 14.97
C VAL A 130 -10.03 -7.20 14.84
N SER A 131 -10.01 -8.42 15.38
CA SER A 131 -11.20 -9.30 15.39
C SER A 131 -12.38 -8.66 16.14
N VAL A 132 -12.11 -8.06 17.30
CA VAL A 132 -13.14 -7.34 18.08
C VAL A 132 -13.68 -6.16 17.28
N ALA A 133 -12.80 -5.35 16.69
CA ALA A 133 -13.19 -4.19 15.88
C ALA A 133 -14.01 -4.61 14.65
N LEU A 134 -13.67 -5.73 13.99
CA LEU A 134 -14.40 -6.27 12.84
C LEU A 134 -15.74 -6.92 13.22
N GLY A 135 -15.83 -7.52 14.41
CA GLY A 135 -16.97 -8.33 14.85
C GLY A 135 -16.90 -9.80 14.39
N SER A 136 -15.75 -10.24 13.88
CA SER A 136 -15.49 -11.60 13.39
C SER A 136 -14.04 -12.00 13.64
N GLU A 137 -13.71 -13.30 13.57
CA GLU A 137 -12.32 -13.74 13.68
C GLU A 137 -11.48 -13.13 12.54
N PHE A 138 -10.32 -12.59 12.89
CA PHE A 138 -9.35 -12.02 11.98
C PHE A 138 -7.97 -12.61 12.23
N LYS A 139 -7.27 -12.91 11.14
CA LYS A 139 -5.84 -13.24 11.11
C LYS A 139 -5.22 -12.62 9.86
N PHE A 140 -3.94 -12.31 9.93
CA PHE A 140 -3.22 -11.98 8.71
C PHE A 140 -3.12 -13.22 7.82
N ASP A 141 -3.49 -13.09 6.55
CA ASP A 141 -3.48 -14.20 5.58
C ASP A 141 -2.06 -14.58 5.18
N ALA A 142 -1.17 -13.59 5.14
CA ALA A 142 0.21 -13.78 4.75
C ALA A 142 1.15 -12.76 5.41
N ARG A 143 2.44 -12.94 5.13
CA ARG A 143 3.54 -12.06 5.54
C ARG A 143 4.41 -11.79 4.32
N THR A 144 5.00 -10.60 4.25
CA THR A 144 6.14 -10.39 3.34
C THR A 144 7.32 -11.26 3.78
N GLU A 145 8.34 -11.38 2.92
CA GLU A 145 9.50 -12.23 3.19
C GLU A 145 10.21 -11.85 4.50
N ASP A 146 10.76 -12.85 5.21
CA ASP A 146 11.58 -12.64 6.39
C ASP A 146 12.97 -12.14 5.97
N PHE A 147 13.00 -10.87 5.57
CA PHE A 147 14.18 -10.14 5.11
C PHE A 147 14.61 -9.12 6.18
N GLU A 148 15.92 -8.95 6.37
CA GLU A 148 16.45 -7.93 7.27
C GLU A 148 16.35 -6.55 6.60
N GLU A 149 15.30 -5.81 6.93
CA GLU A 149 15.09 -4.46 6.43
C GLU A 149 15.92 -3.45 7.23
N THR A 150 16.75 -2.68 6.54
CA THR A 150 17.53 -1.57 7.11
C THR A 150 16.85 -0.21 6.93
N GLY A 151 15.85 -0.13 6.04
CA GLY A 151 15.05 1.08 5.85
C GLY A 151 13.93 0.95 4.81
N ALA A 152 13.42 2.11 4.39
CA ALA A 152 12.28 2.28 3.47
C ALA A 152 12.40 1.46 2.17
N SER A 153 13.58 1.48 1.55
CA SER A 153 13.86 0.80 0.29
C SER A 153 13.67 -0.71 0.37
N ASP A 154 14.10 -1.31 1.49
CA ASP A 154 14.04 -2.75 1.70
C ASP A 154 12.60 -3.21 1.92
N ARG A 155 11.81 -2.41 2.65
CA ARG A 155 10.37 -2.64 2.85
C ARG A 155 9.63 -2.61 1.52
N LEU A 156 9.83 -1.57 0.73
CA LEU A 156 9.20 -1.45 -0.59
C LEU A 156 9.61 -2.60 -1.51
N TYR A 157 10.88 -2.99 -1.48
CA TYR A 157 11.40 -4.14 -2.23
C TYR A 157 10.71 -5.46 -1.84
N CYS A 158 10.53 -5.72 -0.55
CA CYS A 158 9.84 -6.91 -0.06
C CYS A 158 8.36 -6.94 -0.50
N ILE A 159 7.68 -5.80 -0.48
CA ILE A 159 6.32 -5.66 -0.99
C ILE A 159 6.27 -5.94 -2.50
N GLY A 160 7.18 -5.35 -3.27
CA GLY A 160 7.29 -5.58 -4.72
C GLY A 160 7.52 -7.07 -5.06
N ASN A 161 8.39 -7.76 -4.32
CA ASN A 161 8.60 -9.20 -4.47
C ASN A 161 7.35 -10.03 -4.14
N TYR A 162 6.59 -9.62 -3.14
CA TYR A 162 5.32 -10.27 -2.83
C TYR A 162 4.33 -10.12 -4.00
N VAL A 163 4.14 -8.90 -4.50
CA VAL A 163 3.26 -8.61 -5.64
C VAL A 163 3.66 -9.41 -6.88
N ARG A 164 4.96 -9.46 -7.20
CA ARG A 164 5.47 -10.26 -8.34
C ARG A 164 5.04 -11.72 -8.24
N ARG A 165 5.21 -12.34 -7.07
CA ARG A 165 4.85 -13.75 -6.84
C ARG A 165 3.33 -13.96 -6.93
N LEU A 166 2.55 -13.07 -6.30
CA LEU A 166 1.09 -13.16 -6.32
C LEU A 166 0.53 -13.03 -7.75
N CYS A 167 1.05 -12.10 -8.55
CA CYS A 167 0.64 -11.99 -9.96
C CYS A 167 0.98 -13.23 -10.78
N ALA A 168 2.16 -13.84 -10.58
CA ALA A 168 2.53 -15.09 -11.23
C ALA A 168 1.66 -16.29 -10.78
N GLU A 169 1.16 -16.27 -9.55
CA GLU A 169 0.17 -17.25 -9.05
C GLU A 169 -1.21 -17.03 -9.67
N ARG A 170 -1.67 -15.77 -9.74
CA ARG A 170 -2.93 -15.38 -10.40
C ARG A 170 -2.94 -15.80 -11.86
N GLU A 171 -1.86 -15.55 -12.59
CA GLU A 171 -1.71 -15.94 -14.00
C GLU A 171 -1.81 -17.46 -14.17
N ARG A 172 -1.10 -18.24 -13.34
CA ARG A 172 -1.18 -19.71 -13.37
C ARG A 172 -2.56 -20.24 -13.04
N ALA A 173 -3.31 -19.54 -12.18
CA ALA A 173 -4.69 -19.87 -11.84
C ALA A 173 -5.71 -19.39 -12.88
N GLY A 174 -5.26 -18.70 -13.94
CA GLY A 174 -6.15 -18.17 -14.99
C GLY A 174 -7.02 -17.00 -14.55
N VAL A 175 -6.69 -16.35 -13.42
CA VAL A 175 -7.43 -15.19 -12.94
C VAL A 175 -7.12 -13.98 -13.81
N ARG A 176 -8.16 -13.28 -14.24
CA ARG A 176 -8.09 -12.14 -15.14
C ARG A 176 -8.27 -10.83 -14.37
N GLY A 177 -7.77 -9.75 -14.94
CA GLY A 177 -7.90 -8.41 -14.38
C GLY A 177 -6.77 -8.02 -13.42
N PRO A 178 -6.59 -6.70 -13.20
CA PRO A 178 -5.51 -6.20 -12.37
C PRO A 178 -5.70 -6.61 -10.91
N LEU A 179 -4.59 -6.91 -10.23
CA LEU A 179 -4.56 -7.02 -8.77
C LEU A 179 -4.67 -5.61 -8.17
N ARG A 180 -5.65 -5.37 -7.30
CA ARG A 180 -5.72 -4.13 -6.52
C ARG A 180 -4.83 -4.27 -5.28
N ALA A 181 -3.72 -3.53 -5.23
CA ALA A 181 -2.79 -3.54 -4.10
C ALA A 181 -2.84 -2.20 -3.34
N LEU A 182 -3.30 -2.22 -2.10
CA LEU A 182 -3.28 -1.08 -1.20
C LEU A 182 -2.14 -1.24 -0.19
N LEU A 183 -1.26 -0.24 -0.08
CA LEU A 183 -0.15 -0.20 0.86
C LEU A 183 -0.44 0.84 1.94
N LEU A 184 -0.46 0.42 3.20
CA LEU A 184 -0.54 1.27 4.39
C LEU A 184 0.81 1.18 5.11
N ASP A 185 1.68 2.17 4.93
CA ASP A 185 3.06 2.11 5.43
C ASP A 185 3.58 3.54 5.68
N ASP A 186 4.46 3.73 6.67
CA ASP A 186 5.15 5.00 6.95
C ASP A 186 6.62 5.00 6.47
N PHE A 187 7.08 3.84 6.01
CA PHE A 187 8.45 3.51 5.63
C PHE A 187 9.49 3.87 6.70
N PHE A 188 9.28 3.42 7.94
CA PHE A 188 10.18 3.67 9.08
C PHE A 188 10.27 5.15 9.44
N VAL A 189 9.13 5.84 9.48
CA VAL A 189 9.07 7.29 9.70
C VAL A 189 10.06 8.02 8.78
N SER A 190 10.02 7.69 7.48
CA SER A 190 10.92 8.28 6.48
C SER A 190 10.15 9.03 5.40
N PRO A 191 10.62 10.22 5.00
CA PRO A 191 10.06 10.92 3.86
C PRO A 191 10.35 10.18 2.55
N LEU A 192 9.59 10.50 1.51
CA LEU A 192 9.89 10.10 0.14
C LEU A 192 10.79 11.18 -0.47
N ASP A 193 12.09 11.15 -0.14
CA ASP A 193 13.04 12.22 -0.47
C ASP A 193 14.18 11.76 -1.39
N GLY A 194 13.98 10.66 -2.12
CA GLY A 194 14.89 10.21 -3.17
C GLY A 194 15.73 8.99 -2.82
N TRP A 195 15.24 8.10 -1.96
CA TRP A 195 15.90 6.83 -1.73
C TRP A 195 15.73 5.87 -2.92
N GLY A 196 16.71 4.99 -3.13
CA GLY A 196 16.74 4.04 -4.24
C GLY A 196 16.07 2.71 -3.89
N CYS A 197 15.28 2.14 -4.80
CA CYS A 197 14.67 0.82 -4.67
C CYS A 197 14.63 0.11 -6.04
N GLY A 198 15.36 -1.01 -6.16
CA GLY A 198 15.38 -1.86 -7.36
C GLY A 198 15.61 -1.09 -8.67
N GLY A 199 16.58 -0.16 -8.68
CA GLY A 199 16.93 0.64 -9.86
C GLY A 199 16.05 1.88 -10.09
N ALA A 200 15.05 2.12 -9.24
CA ALA A 200 14.25 3.34 -9.25
C ALA A 200 14.63 4.26 -8.09
N THR A 201 14.34 5.54 -8.23
CA THR A 201 14.43 6.53 -7.15
C THR A 201 13.03 6.95 -6.74
N VAL A 202 12.79 7.12 -5.43
CA VAL A 202 11.46 7.38 -4.87
C VAL A 202 11.43 8.72 -4.14
N TYR A 203 10.84 9.73 -4.79
CA TYR A 203 10.58 11.09 -4.26
C TYR A 203 9.10 11.34 -3.97
N SER A 204 8.23 10.39 -4.30
CA SER A 204 6.79 10.57 -4.22
C SER A 204 6.06 9.25 -4.07
N THR A 205 4.80 9.34 -3.64
CA THR A 205 3.92 8.16 -3.55
C THR A 205 3.71 7.53 -4.92
N ALA A 206 3.57 8.33 -5.96
CA ALA A 206 3.40 7.87 -7.34
C ALA A 206 4.59 7.04 -7.85
N GLU A 207 5.82 7.39 -7.46
CA GLU A 207 7.02 6.62 -7.82
C GLU A 207 7.14 5.32 -7.04
N ALA A 208 6.78 5.32 -5.75
CA ALA A 208 6.70 4.10 -4.95
C ALA A 208 5.65 3.13 -5.52
N GLU A 209 4.45 3.63 -5.82
CA GLU A 209 3.39 2.88 -6.50
C GLU A 209 3.87 2.37 -7.87
N GLY A 210 4.57 3.21 -8.64
CA GLY A 210 5.15 2.86 -9.93
C GLY A 210 6.18 1.75 -9.84
N TYR A 211 7.01 1.74 -8.80
CA TYR A 211 7.94 0.65 -8.53
C TYR A 211 7.21 -0.68 -8.29
N VAL A 212 6.18 -0.69 -7.45
CA VAL A 212 5.40 -1.90 -7.16
C VAL A 212 4.65 -2.38 -8.41
N ARG A 213 4.07 -1.46 -9.20
CA ARG A 213 3.44 -1.78 -10.49
C ARG A 213 4.42 -2.48 -11.44
N ARG A 214 5.65 -1.98 -11.57
CA ARG A 214 6.71 -2.61 -12.40
C ARG A 214 7.16 -3.98 -11.89
N CYS A 215 6.83 -4.36 -10.65
CA CYS A 215 7.10 -5.69 -10.15
C CYS A 215 6.08 -6.73 -10.65
N ALA A 216 4.92 -6.29 -11.15
CA ALA A 216 3.92 -7.11 -11.83
C ALA A 216 4.08 -7.03 -13.36
N PRO A 217 3.50 -7.97 -14.12
CA PRO A 217 3.30 -7.79 -15.57
C PRO A 217 2.55 -6.49 -15.87
N GLU A 218 2.77 -5.92 -17.04
CA GLU A 218 2.15 -4.65 -17.45
C GLU A 218 0.62 -4.74 -17.39
N GLY A 219 -0.01 -3.76 -16.73
CA GLY A 219 -1.46 -3.73 -16.51
C GLY A 219 -2.02 -4.80 -15.57
N ALA A 220 -1.16 -5.60 -14.90
CA ALA A 220 -1.60 -6.66 -14.00
C ALA A 220 -1.80 -6.20 -12.55
N ALA A 221 -1.51 -4.93 -12.21
CA ALA A 221 -1.70 -4.41 -10.87
C ALA A 221 -2.03 -2.91 -10.85
N ASP A 222 -3.05 -2.56 -10.07
CA ASP A 222 -3.35 -1.21 -9.65
C ASP A 222 -2.82 -1.03 -8.23
N VAL A 223 -1.97 -0.04 -8.01
CA VAL A 223 -1.30 0.13 -6.71
C VAL A 223 -1.63 1.50 -6.15
N LYS A 224 -2.01 1.53 -4.87
CA LYS A 224 -2.13 2.76 -4.09
C LYS A 224 -1.28 2.69 -2.84
N LEU A 225 -0.50 3.73 -2.61
CA LEU A 225 0.19 3.96 -1.35
C LEU A 225 -0.54 5.04 -0.55
N VAL A 226 -0.83 4.71 0.71
CA VAL A 226 -1.23 5.64 1.75
C VAL A 226 -0.03 5.77 2.69
N HIS A 227 0.78 6.80 2.44
CA HIS A 227 2.03 7.04 3.17
C HIS A 227 1.71 7.74 4.50
N CYS A 228 1.72 6.98 5.59
CA CYS A 228 1.34 7.45 6.93
C CYS A 228 2.50 8.24 7.57
N TYR A 229 2.91 9.34 6.95
CA TYR A 229 4.08 10.14 7.36
C TYR A 229 3.74 11.64 7.35
N ASP A 230 4.21 12.35 8.38
CA ASP A 230 4.16 13.82 8.43
C ASP A 230 5.46 14.35 9.06
N GLU A 231 5.80 15.59 8.71
CA GLU A 231 6.94 16.28 9.30
C GLU A 231 6.71 17.78 9.42
N TRP A 232 7.32 18.36 10.45
CA TRP A 232 7.30 19.79 10.67
C TRP A 232 8.50 20.23 11.51
N ARG A 233 8.61 21.54 11.73
CA ARG A 233 9.54 22.11 12.70
C ARG A 233 8.79 22.70 13.87
N THR A 234 9.30 22.48 15.08
CA THR A 234 8.82 23.19 16.27
C THR A 234 9.26 24.65 16.22
N ASP A 235 8.70 25.49 17.10
CA ASP A 235 9.13 26.89 17.24
C ASP A 235 10.61 27.03 17.63
N ALA A 236 11.17 26.00 18.29
CA ALA A 236 12.60 25.89 18.61
C ALA A 236 13.45 25.39 17.44
N GLY A 237 12.87 25.20 16.25
CA GLY A 237 13.56 24.75 15.05
C GLY A 237 13.83 23.24 14.97
N LEU A 238 13.38 22.45 15.95
CA LEU A 238 13.57 20.99 15.95
C LEU A 238 12.72 20.35 14.86
N ARG A 239 13.33 19.49 14.03
CA ARG A 239 12.60 18.69 13.05
C ARG A 239 11.86 17.55 13.77
N VAL A 240 10.56 17.50 13.59
CA VAL A 240 9.69 16.41 14.03
C VAL A 240 9.33 15.60 12.80
N GLN A 241 9.52 14.28 12.85
CA GLN A 241 9.10 13.34 11.83
C GLN A 241 8.27 12.28 12.53
N VAL A 242 7.09 11.99 12.01
CA VAL A 242 6.13 11.12 12.67
C VAL A 242 5.52 10.14 11.68
N GLY A 243 5.44 8.87 12.07
CA GLY A 243 4.50 7.92 11.51
C GLY A 243 3.14 8.26 12.07
N THR A 244 2.22 8.73 11.23
CA THR A 244 1.03 9.48 11.67
C THR A 244 -0.04 8.59 12.29
N GLY A 245 0.06 7.28 12.10
CA GLY A 245 -1.08 6.40 12.15
C GLY A 245 -2.06 6.65 10.99
N LEU A 246 -3.01 5.74 10.81
CA LEU A 246 -4.11 5.90 9.85
C LEU A 246 -5.01 7.07 10.24
N THR A 247 -4.82 8.24 9.64
CA THR A 247 -5.72 9.39 9.84
C THR A 247 -7.07 9.16 9.16
N GLN A 248 -8.06 10.03 9.42
CA GLN A 248 -9.35 9.93 8.72
C GLN A 248 -9.22 10.23 7.21
N GLU A 249 -8.24 11.05 6.81
CA GLU A 249 -7.96 11.31 5.40
C GLU A 249 -7.35 10.09 4.71
N ASP A 250 -6.47 9.37 5.42
CA ASP A 250 -5.90 8.09 4.97
C ASP A 250 -6.99 7.04 4.75
N VAL A 251 -7.91 6.91 5.71
CA VAL A 251 -9.07 6.00 5.59
C VAL A 251 -9.94 6.36 4.40
N LYS A 252 -10.23 7.65 4.18
CA LYS A 252 -11.00 8.11 3.01
C LYS A 252 -10.27 7.77 1.71
N THR A 253 -8.97 8.02 1.64
CA THR A 253 -8.13 7.73 0.47
C THR A 253 -8.10 6.24 0.16
N ALA A 254 -7.87 5.41 1.17
CA ALA A 254 -7.91 3.95 1.06
C ALA A 254 -9.26 3.46 0.54
N LYS A 255 -10.37 3.91 1.14
CA LYS A 255 -11.73 3.51 0.75
C LYS A 255 -12.09 3.97 -0.67
N ALA A 256 -11.69 5.17 -1.07
CA ALA A 256 -11.90 5.68 -2.42
C ALA A 256 -11.19 4.80 -3.46
N PHE A 257 -9.94 4.40 -3.19
CA PHE A 257 -9.19 3.48 -4.05
C PHE A 257 -9.85 2.08 -4.12
N LEU A 258 -10.31 1.55 -2.98
CA LEU A 258 -10.97 0.24 -2.92
C LEU A 258 -12.33 0.23 -3.63
N ALA A 259 -13.05 1.35 -3.64
CA ALA A 259 -14.33 1.50 -4.31
C ALA A 259 -14.22 1.82 -5.81
N ALA A 260 -13.05 2.22 -6.30
CA ALA A 260 -12.86 2.57 -7.71
C ALA A 260 -13.10 1.32 -8.58
N PRO A 261 -13.91 1.42 -9.65
CA PRO A 261 -14.10 0.31 -10.57
C PRO A 261 -12.75 -0.12 -11.14
N GLN A 262 -12.47 -1.43 -11.16
CA GLN A 262 -11.30 -1.92 -11.87
C GLN A 262 -11.61 -1.79 -13.36
N GLU A 263 -10.81 -1.03 -14.10
CA GLU A 263 -10.94 -1.00 -15.55
C GLU A 263 -10.69 -2.42 -16.07
N GLU A 264 -11.72 -3.05 -16.65
CA GLU A 264 -11.50 -4.27 -17.41
C GLU A 264 -10.55 -3.92 -18.55
N ASN A 265 -9.46 -4.67 -18.66
CA ASN A 265 -8.45 -4.44 -19.68
C ASN A 265 -9.15 -4.39 -21.07
N PRO A 266 -9.11 -3.26 -21.80
CA PRO A 266 -9.97 -3.04 -22.97
C PRO A 266 -9.76 -4.08 -24.08
N CYS A 267 -8.59 -4.72 -24.13
CA CYS A 267 -8.32 -5.85 -25.01
C CYS A 267 -9.25 -7.05 -24.77
N VAL A 268 -9.71 -7.26 -23.53
CA VAL A 268 -10.68 -8.30 -23.17
C VAL A 268 -12.09 -7.90 -23.59
N GLU A 269 -12.44 -6.62 -23.44
CA GLU A 269 -13.76 -6.11 -23.84
C GLU A 269 -13.92 -6.12 -25.37
N PHE A 270 -12.91 -5.68 -26.12
CA PHE A 270 -12.87 -5.81 -27.58
C PHE A 270 -12.93 -7.27 -28.02
N GLY A 271 -12.23 -8.18 -27.34
CA GLY A 271 -12.32 -9.62 -27.61
C GLY A 271 -13.72 -10.19 -27.38
N LYS A 272 -14.38 -9.82 -26.27
CA LYS A 272 -15.77 -10.21 -25.96
C LYS A 272 -16.75 -9.65 -27.00
N GLN A 273 -16.62 -8.38 -27.37
CA GLN A 273 -17.46 -7.74 -28.38
C GLN A 273 -17.25 -8.36 -29.77
N ALA A 274 -16.00 -8.64 -30.16
CA ALA A 274 -15.68 -9.31 -31.42
C ALA A 274 -16.24 -10.74 -31.47
N CYS A 275 -16.15 -11.51 -30.38
CA CYS A 275 -16.76 -12.83 -30.28
C CYS A 275 -18.29 -12.76 -30.36
N ALA A 276 -18.93 -11.83 -29.63
CA ALA A 276 -20.38 -11.66 -29.67
C ALA A 276 -20.90 -11.24 -31.06
N LEU A 277 -20.17 -10.36 -31.75
CA LEU A 277 -20.48 -9.97 -33.13
C LEU A 277 -20.31 -11.13 -34.11
N ALA A 278 -19.29 -11.96 -33.93
CA ALA A 278 -19.08 -13.13 -34.78
C ALA A 278 -20.15 -14.21 -34.58
N GLU A 279 -20.58 -14.45 -33.33
CA GLU A 279 -21.70 -15.36 -33.04
C GLU A 279 -23.01 -14.87 -33.69
N LEU A 280 -23.31 -13.58 -33.60
CA LEU A 280 -24.45 -12.97 -34.29
C LEU A 280 -24.35 -13.09 -35.82
N ALA A 281 -23.13 -13.07 -36.37
CA ALA A 281 -22.87 -13.22 -37.80
C ALA A 281 -22.76 -14.69 -38.26
N GLY A 282 -22.93 -15.68 -37.37
CA GLY A 282 -22.75 -17.09 -37.69
C GLY A 282 -21.30 -17.46 -38.08
N ALA A 283 -20.34 -16.63 -37.70
CA ALA A 283 -18.93 -16.82 -38.00
C ALA A 283 -18.19 -17.49 -36.82
N GLN A 284 -17.31 -18.43 -37.12
CA GLN A 284 -16.37 -18.95 -36.12
C GLN A 284 -15.18 -18.02 -35.99
N VAL A 285 -14.94 -17.51 -34.78
CA VAL A 285 -13.70 -16.78 -34.44
C VAL A 285 -12.64 -17.81 -34.05
N ALA A 286 -11.59 -17.91 -34.86
CA ALA A 286 -10.38 -18.61 -34.47
C ALA A 286 -9.34 -17.58 -34.00
N ILE A 287 -9.06 -17.55 -32.69
CA ILE A 287 -7.92 -16.79 -32.17
C ILE A 287 -6.66 -17.63 -32.43
N ARG A 288 -5.89 -17.26 -33.46
CA ARG A 288 -4.56 -17.85 -33.68
C ARG A 288 -3.51 -17.09 -32.90
N LYS A 289 -2.76 -17.82 -32.10
CA LYS A 289 -1.57 -17.31 -31.40
C LYS A 289 -0.36 -17.59 -32.29
N ASP A 290 -0.25 -16.87 -33.41
CA ASP A 290 0.89 -17.03 -34.31
C ASP A 290 2.04 -16.15 -33.79
N ALA A 291 3.04 -16.76 -33.16
CA ALA A 291 4.33 -16.14 -32.92
C ALA A 291 5.09 -16.13 -34.26
N GLY A 292 4.86 -15.09 -35.07
CA GLY A 292 5.54 -14.93 -36.35
C GLY A 292 6.90 -14.26 -36.16
N ASP A 293 7.97 -15.00 -36.38
CA ASP A 293 9.29 -14.46 -36.76
C ASP A 293 9.13 -13.70 -38.09
N TYR A 294 8.99 -12.37 -38.02
CA TYR A 294 9.15 -11.49 -39.17
C TYR A 294 10.59 -10.97 -39.19
N PRO A 295 11.39 -11.26 -40.23
CA PRO A 295 12.70 -10.66 -40.37
C PRO A 295 12.51 -9.21 -40.83
N GLY A 296 12.57 -8.25 -39.90
CA GLY A 296 12.66 -6.84 -40.29
C GLY A 296 12.17 -5.74 -39.35
N THR A 297 11.67 -6.03 -38.14
CA THR A 297 11.18 -4.97 -37.23
C THR A 297 11.73 -5.12 -35.82
N VAL A 298 12.53 -4.13 -35.40
CA VAL A 298 12.91 -3.93 -34.00
C VAL A 298 11.73 -3.25 -33.31
N GLY A 299 10.97 -4.03 -32.53
CA GLY A 299 9.78 -3.60 -31.81
C GLY A 299 8.72 -4.69 -31.87
N SER A 300 8.54 -5.43 -30.77
CA SER A 300 7.54 -6.48 -30.67
C SER A 300 6.14 -5.88 -30.54
N GLU A 301 5.48 -5.59 -31.66
CA GLU A 301 4.05 -5.33 -31.69
C GLU A 301 3.29 -6.66 -31.71
N MET A 302 2.43 -6.88 -30.71
CA MET A 302 1.44 -7.96 -30.74
C MET A 302 0.34 -7.60 -31.74
N VAL A 303 0.38 -8.21 -32.92
CA VAL A 303 -0.73 -8.12 -33.89
C VAL A 303 -1.72 -9.25 -33.60
N ALA A 304 -2.91 -8.92 -33.10
CA ALA A 304 -4.02 -9.85 -33.00
C ALA A 304 -4.78 -9.89 -34.34
N THR A 305 -4.60 -10.95 -35.12
CA THR A 305 -5.34 -11.13 -36.39
C THR A 305 -6.66 -11.85 -36.13
N LEU A 306 -7.78 -11.13 -36.28
CA LEU A 306 -9.13 -11.73 -36.29
C LEU A 306 -9.43 -12.27 -37.68
N GLY A 307 -9.34 -13.59 -37.85
CA GLY A 307 -9.76 -14.27 -39.08
C GLY A 307 -11.26 -14.59 -39.04
N VAL A 308 -12.05 -13.95 -39.89
CA VAL A 308 -13.46 -14.30 -40.12
C VAL A 308 -13.52 -15.18 -41.38
N CYS A 309 -13.87 -16.46 -41.22
CA CYS A 309 -14.01 -17.39 -42.35
C CYS A 309 -15.37 -17.21 -43.01
N TRP A 310 -15.44 -16.48 -44.12
CA TRP A 310 -16.59 -16.44 -45.04
C TRP A 310 -16.09 -16.53 -46.49
N THR A 311 -15.65 -17.71 -46.96
CA THR A 311 -15.32 -17.99 -48.39
C THR A 311 -14.51 -16.92 -49.17
N GLY A 312 -13.79 -16.04 -48.47
CA GLY A 312 -13.13 -14.86 -49.00
C GLY A 312 -12.43 -14.15 -47.85
N VAL A 313 -11.11 -14.03 -47.94
CA VAL A 313 -10.27 -13.39 -46.93
C VAL A 313 -10.52 -11.89 -46.98
N VAL A 314 -11.13 -11.31 -45.93
CA VAL A 314 -11.12 -9.86 -45.70
C VAL A 314 -10.05 -9.57 -44.66
N SER A 315 -8.91 -9.02 -45.09
CA SER A 315 -7.94 -8.43 -44.18
C SER A 315 -8.42 -7.06 -43.75
N VAL A 316 -8.83 -6.91 -42.49
CA VAL A 316 -9.08 -5.59 -41.90
C VAL A 316 -7.77 -5.13 -41.26
N ALA A 317 -7.04 -4.26 -41.96
CA ALA A 317 -5.92 -3.54 -41.38
C ALA A 317 -6.47 -2.30 -40.66
N PHE A 318 -6.27 -2.21 -39.35
CA PHE A 318 -6.60 -1.01 -38.58
C PHE A 318 -5.40 -0.05 -38.59
N PRO A 319 -5.55 1.19 -39.07
CA PRO A 319 -4.54 2.21 -38.84
C PRO A 319 -4.67 2.71 -37.40
N TRP A 320 -3.65 2.45 -36.57
CA TRP A 320 -3.52 3.12 -35.28
C TRP A 320 -3.26 4.62 -35.51
N LEU A 321 -4.04 5.47 -34.86
CA LEU A 321 -3.68 6.88 -34.67
C LEU A 321 -2.47 6.94 -33.74
N CYS A 322 -1.32 7.36 -34.27
CA CYS A 322 -0.19 7.78 -33.44
C CYS A 322 -0.59 9.04 -32.66
N PHE A 323 -0.79 8.92 -31.34
CA PHE A 323 -0.64 10.07 -30.45
C PHE A 323 0.84 10.17 -30.05
N HIS A 324 1.52 11.19 -30.57
CA HIS A 324 2.77 11.65 -29.99
C HIS A 324 2.47 12.56 -28.80
N LEU A 325 2.86 12.10 -27.61
CA LEU A 325 3.28 12.92 -26.47
C LEU A 325 4.49 12.25 -25.82
#